data_AF-A0A931JYR3-F1
#
_entry.id   AF-A0A931JYR3-F1
#
_cell.length_a   1.000
_cell.length_b   1.000
_cell.length_c   1.000
_cell.angle_alpha   90.00
_cell.angle_beta   90.00
_cell.angle_gamma   90.00
#
_symmetry.space_group_name_H-M   'P 1'
#
loop_
_entity.id
_entity.type
_entity.pdbx_description
1 polymer ?
#
loop_
_entity_poly.entity_id
_entity_poly.type
_entity_poly.pdbx_seq_one_letter_code
_entity_poly.pdbx_strand_id
1 'polypeptide(L)'
;MSVAWFGSPAEGFSLILFPAYAFLVWYACLRWRRQLMGVAALVLGVMLIALLAQFDLTIRRALHLHDDGPLFRFMLYSEGVIVGMVGAILVLVPSHPAAVQPCRRCGYELHGLEVANPTCPECGTAYAASKVELAPCIGCGQDVPAAADGRNLCKGCLPPAAAPAA
;
A
#
# COMPACT_ATOMS: atom_id res chain seq x y z
N MET A 1 44.71 -8.87 -15.17
CA MET A 1 43.66 -8.71 -14.15
C MET A 1 42.33 -9.04 -14.81
N SER A 2 41.98 -10.33 -14.83
CA SER A 2 40.76 -10.80 -15.48
C SER A 2 39.71 -10.98 -14.40
N VAL A 3 38.73 -10.08 -14.39
CA VAL A 3 37.65 -10.06 -13.41
C VAL A 3 36.59 -11.06 -13.89
N ALA A 4 36.75 -12.33 -13.51
CA ALA A 4 35.77 -13.37 -13.78
C ALA A 4 34.60 -13.23 -12.78
N TRP A 5 33.68 -12.30 -13.07
CA TRP A 5 32.43 -12.07 -12.33
C TRP A 5 31.27 -12.98 -12.78
N PHE A 6 31.54 -14.14 -13.38
CA PHE A 6 30.49 -15.14 -13.58
C PHE A 6 30.33 -15.94 -12.29
N GLY A 7 29.62 -15.33 -11.33
CA GLY A 7 29.02 -16.05 -10.22
C GLY A 7 28.24 -17.25 -10.76
N SER A 8 28.26 -18.35 -10.02
CA SER A 8 27.57 -19.57 -10.44
C SER A 8 26.10 -19.25 -10.77
N PRO A 9 25.45 -19.95 -11.71
CA PRO A 9 24.06 -19.68 -12.09
C PRO A 9 23.09 -19.68 -10.89
N ALA A 10 23.46 -20.33 -9.78
CA ALA A 10 22.72 -20.31 -8.52
C ALA A 10 22.74 -18.94 -7.81
N GLU A 11 23.81 -18.15 -7.95
CA GLU A 11 23.92 -16.82 -7.33
C GLU A 11 23.05 -15.79 -8.05
N GLY A 12 23.02 -15.85 -9.38
CA GLY A 12 22.17 -14.97 -10.18
C GLY A 12 20.67 -15.20 -9.93
N PHE A 13 20.26 -16.46 -9.73
CA PHE A 13 18.87 -16.78 -9.44
C PHE A 13 18.38 -16.16 -8.13
N SER A 14 19.22 -16.23 -7.08
CA SER A 14 18.89 -15.66 -5.77
C SER A 14 18.67 -14.15 -5.87
N LEU A 15 19.54 -13.43 -6.58
CA LEU A 15 19.44 -11.97 -6.74
C LEU A 15 18.15 -11.50 -7.43
N ILE A 16 17.54 -12.33 -8.28
CA ILE A 16 16.31 -11.99 -8.99
C ILE A 16 15.07 -12.40 -8.19
N LEU A 17 15.15 -13.53 -7.47
CA LEU A 17 14.03 -14.10 -6.73
C LEU A 17 13.50 -13.13 -5.66
N PHE A 18 14.41 -12.47 -4.95
CA PHE A 18 14.12 -11.56 -3.85
C PHE A 18 13.32 -10.32 -4.29
N PRO A 19 13.80 -9.48 -5.25
CA PRO A 19 12.99 -8.39 -5.79
C PRO A 19 11.65 -8.85 -6.38
N ALA A 20 11.64 -9.97 -7.11
CA ALA A 20 10.41 -10.51 -7.69
C ALA A 20 9.37 -10.85 -6.61
N TYR A 21 9.82 -11.44 -5.51
CA TYR A 21 9.00 -11.71 -4.34
C TYR A 21 8.48 -10.42 -3.69
N ALA A 22 9.34 -9.42 -3.47
CA ALA A 22 8.95 -8.12 -2.94
C ALA A 22 7.86 -7.45 -3.80
N PHE A 23 8.03 -7.45 -5.14
CA PHE A 23 7.03 -6.92 -6.07
C PHE A 23 5.69 -7.66 -5.98
N LEU A 24 5.69 -8.97 -5.76
CA LEU A 24 4.47 -9.75 -5.59
C LEU A 24 3.74 -9.34 -4.31
N VAL A 25 4.46 -9.21 -3.19
CA VAL A 25 3.90 -8.75 -1.91
C VAL A 25 3.34 -7.33 -2.05
N TRP A 26 4.09 -6.42 -2.67
CA TRP A 26 3.62 -5.04 -2.90
C TRP A 26 2.45 -4.96 -3.86
N TYR A 27 2.45 -5.76 -4.93
CA TYR A 27 1.33 -5.87 -5.84
C TYR A 27 0.06 -6.33 -5.12
N ALA A 28 0.17 -7.33 -4.24
CA ALA A 28 -0.95 -7.76 -3.39
C ALA A 28 -1.40 -6.63 -2.44
N CYS A 29 -0.47 -5.93 -1.79
CA CYS A 29 -0.77 -4.79 -0.92
C CYS A 29 -1.50 -3.66 -1.67
N LEU A 30 -1.11 -3.39 -2.92
CA LEU A 30 -1.77 -2.42 -3.81
C LEU A 30 -3.14 -2.93 -4.26
N ARG A 31 -3.22 -4.18 -4.71
CA ARG A 31 -4.45 -4.79 -5.24
C ARG A 31 -5.57 -4.84 -4.20
N TRP A 32 -5.21 -5.10 -2.95
CA TRP A 32 -6.13 -5.14 -1.80
C TRP A 32 -5.90 -3.97 -0.84
N ARG A 33 -5.48 -2.82 -1.37
CA ARG A 33 -5.29 -1.59 -0.60
C ARG A 33 -6.58 -1.25 0.16
N ARG A 34 -6.44 -0.93 1.45
CA ARG A 34 -7.55 -0.63 2.41
C ARG A 34 -8.50 -1.78 2.74
N GLN A 35 -8.19 -3.00 2.34
CA GLN A 35 -8.92 -4.18 2.81
C GLN A 35 -8.06 -4.90 3.86
N LEU A 36 -8.71 -5.60 4.79
CA LEU A 36 -8.01 -6.51 5.70
C LEU A 36 -7.17 -7.55 4.94
N MET A 37 -7.55 -7.86 3.69
CA MET A 37 -6.76 -8.71 2.80
C MET A 37 -5.39 -8.11 2.43
N GLY A 38 -5.26 -6.79 2.29
CA GLY A 38 -3.97 -6.14 2.06
C GLY A 38 -3.06 -6.24 3.29
N VAL A 39 -3.61 -6.04 4.49
CA VAL A 39 -2.88 -6.25 5.76
C VAL A 39 -2.47 -7.71 5.88
N ALA A 40 -3.36 -8.65 5.59
CA ALA A 40 -3.07 -10.08 5.62
C ALA A 40 -1.96 -10.46 4.62
N ALA A 41 -1.96 -9.88 3.41
CA ALA A 41 -0.91 -10.09 2.42
C ALA A 41 0.46 -9.59 2.91
N LEU A 42 0.49 -8.41 3.55
CA LEU A 42 1.72 -7.88 4.16
C LEU A 42 2.24 -8.78 5.29
N VAL A 43 1.36 -9.16 6.22
CA VAL A 43 1.71 -10.04 7.35
C VAL A 43 2.22 -11.39 6.84
N LEU A 44 1.53 -11.99 5.87
CA LEU A 44 1.94 -13.23 5.24
C LEU A 44 3.30 -13.10 4.56
N GLY A 45 3.54 -11.98 3.86
CA GLY A 45 4.80 -11.69 3.19
C GLY A 45 5.97 -11.56 4.16
N VAL A 46 5.80 -10.79 5.23
CA VAL A 46 6.82 -10.63 6.28
C VAL A 46 7.04 -11.95 7.03
N MET A 47 5.97 -12.70 7.33
CA MET A 47 6.04 -14.00 7.99
C MET A 47 6.80 -15.02 7.15
N LEU A 48 6.61 -15.04 5.83
CA LEU A 48 7.35 -15.97 4.95
C LEU A 48 8.85 -15.68 4.95
N ILE A 49 9.27 -14.40 4.95
CA ILE A 49 10.69 -14.04 5.09
C ILE A 49 11.23 -14.51 6.45
N ALA A 50 10.48 -14.29 7.53
CA ALA A 50 10.87 -14.75 8.87
C ALA A 50 10.98 -16.28 8.94
N LEU A 51 10.07 -17.01 8.29
CA LEU A 51 10.12 -18.48 8.20
C LEU A 51 11.34 -18.96 7.41
N LEU A 52 11.68 -18.31 6.28
CA LEU A 52 12.90 -18.61 5.53
C LEU A 52 14.16 -18.37 6.36
N ALA A 53 14.20 -17.27 7.13
CA ALA A 53 15.27 -16.98 8.07
C ALA A 53 15.41 -18.10 9.11
N GLN A 54 14.29 -18.51 9.71
CA GLN A 54 14.26 -19.55 10.73
C GLN A 54 14.65 -20.92 10.17
N PHE A 55 14.24 -21.22 8.93
CA PHE A 55 14.56 -22.47 8.25
C PHE A 55 16.06 -22.55 7.93
N ASP A 56 16.68 -21.46 7.44
CA ASP A 56 18.13 -21.37 7.26
C ASP A 56 18.89 -21.63 8.57
N LEU A 57 18.46 -21.01 9.67
CA LEU A 57 19.05 -21.24 10.99
C LEU A 57 18.91 -22.69 11.45
N THR A 58 17.76 -23.32 11.19
CA THR A 58 17.48 -24.70 11.60
C THR A 58 18.34 -25.69 10.80
N ILE A 59 18.44 -25.52 9.48
CA ILE A 59 19.28 -26.37 8.62
C ILE A 59 20.75 -26.27 9.01
N ARG A 60 21.26 -25.04 9.21
CA ARG A 60 22.67 -24.84 9.58
C ARG A 60 23.01 -25.52 10.90
N ARG A 61 22.13 -25.39 11.91
CA ARG A 61 22.29 -26.10 13.19
C ARG A 61 22.29 -27.61 12.98
N ALA A 62 21.35 -28.13 12.19
CA ALA A 62 21.21 -29.56 11.93
C ALA A 62 22.42 -30.16 11.19
N LEU A 63 23.03 -29.42 10.25
CA LEU A 63 24.13 -29.89 9.41
C LEU A 63 25.53 -29.51 9.94
N HIS A 64 25.62 -28.78 11.06
CA HIS A 64 26.88 -28.29 11.64
C HIS A 64 27.75 -27.52 10.63
N LEU A 65 27.10 -26.84 9.69
CA LEU A 65 27.78 -25.98 8.72
C LEU A 65 28.36 -24.78 9.45
N HIS A 66 29.62 -24.44 9.14
CA HIS A 66 30.27 -23.25 9.69
C HIS A 66 29.49 -21.98 9.31
N ASP A 67 29.56 -20.97 10.18
CA ASP A 67 28.71 -19.78 10.14
C ASP A 67 29.14 -18.76 9.08
N ASP A 68 29.48 -19.23 7.89
CA ASP A 68 30.08 -18.44 6.79
C ASP A 68 29.04 -17.61 6.01
N GLY A 69 27.81 -17.50 6.53
CA GLY A 69 26.68 -16.85 5.85
C GLY A 69 26.23 -15.47 6.37
N PRO A 70 27.07 -14.58 6.95
CA PRO A 70 26.58 -13.31 7.47
C PRO A 70 26.00 -12.41 6.37
N LEU A 71 26.54 -12.47 5.15
CA LEU A 71 26.05 -11.70 4.01
C LEU A 71 24.61 -12.08 3.63
N PHE A 72 24.31 -13.38 3.57
CA PHE A 72 22.97 -13.87 3.25
C PHE A 72 21.94 -13.44 4.29
N ARG A 73 22.28 -13.55 5.59
CA ARG A 73 21.42 -13.06 6.68
C ARG A 73 21.17 -11.56 6.58
N PHE A 74 22.23 -10.78 6.34
CA PHE A 74 22.10 -9.33 6.19
C PHE A 74 21.19 -8.96 5.01
N MET A 75 21.33 -9.65 3.88
CA MET A 75 20.49 -9.44 2.70
C MET A 75 19.02 -9.77 3.02
N LEU A 76 18.76 -10.92 3.63
CA LEU A 76 17.41 -11.36 3.98
C LEU A 76 16.72 -10.42 4.99
N TYR A 77 17.45 -9.95 6.01
CA TYR A 77 16.92 -8.99 6.99
C TYR A 77 16.66 -7.63 6.37
N SER A 78 17.59 -7.11 5.55
CA SER A 78 17.41 -5.79 4.93
C SER A 78 16.22 -5.79 3.96
N GLU A 79 16.02 -6.88 3.22
CA GLU A 79 14.84 -7.06 2.38
C GLU A 79 13.54 -7.18 3.19
N GLY A 80 13.55 -7.96 4.28
CA GLY A 80 12.40 -8.06 5.18
C GLY A 80 11.96 -6.70 5.73
N VAL A 81 12.93 -5.85 6.09
CA VAL A 81 12.69 -4.47 6.53
C VAL A 81 12.11 -3.63 5.40
N ILE A 82 12.68 -3.67 4.20
CA ILE A 82 12.22 -2.88 3.05
C ILE A 82 10.80 -3.30 2.64
N VAL A 83 10.56 -4.61 2.50
CA VAL A 83 9.24 -5.16 2.14
C VAL A 83 8.19 -4.78 3.19
N GLY A 84 8.52 -4.95 4.48
CA GLY A 84 7.66 -4.58 5.59
C GLY A 84 7.34 -3.09 5.62
N MET A 85 8.35 -2.24 5.50
CA MET A 85 8.19 -0.78 5.56
C MET A 85 7.40 -0.24 4.37
N VAL A 86 7.79 -0.59 3.14
CA VAL A 86 7.11 -0.13 1.92
C VAL A 86 5.68 -0.70 1.88
N GLY A 87 5.51 -1.99 2.18
CA GLY A 87 4.20 -2.62 2.24
C GLY A 87 3.29 -1.98 3.29
N ALA A 88 3.82 -1.64 4.47
CA ALA A 88 3.07 -0.92 5.50
C ALA A 88 2.61 0.45 5.01
N ILE A 89 3.49 1.22 4.35
CA ILE A 89 3.12 2.51 3.75
C ILE A 89 1.99 2.29 2.72
N LEU A 90 2.13 1.34 1.81
CA LEU A 90 1.13 1.08 0.78
C LEU A 90 -0.26 0.75 1.36
N VAL A 91 -0.29 -0.03 2.44
CA VAL A 91 -1.53 -0.43 3.12
C VAL A 91 -2.10 0.70 3.99
N LEU A 92 -1.25 1.47 4.67
CA LEU A 92 -1.65 2.50 5.63
C LEU A 92 -1.96 3.87 5.00
N VAL A 93 -1.46 4.19 3.80
CA VAL A 93 -1.66 5.51 3.20
C VAL A 93 -3.17 5.76 2.98
N PRO A 94 -3.76 6.73 3.70
CA PRO A 94 -5.19 7.02 3.64
C PRO A 94 -5.58 7.58 2.26
N SER A 95 -6.84 7.38 1.86
CA SER A 95 -7.43 8.15 0.76
C SER A 95 -7.47 9.60 1.15
N HIS A 96 -7.15 10.49 0.20
CA HIS A 96 -7.47 11.89 0.34
C HIS A 96 -8.94 12.03 0.77
N PRO A 97 -9.23 12.64 1.93
CA PRO A 97 -10.60 12.82 2.41
C PRO A 97 -11.41 13.80 1.54
N ALA A 98 -10.76 14.47 0.59
CA ALA A 98 -11.37 15.42 -0.34
C ALA A 98 -11.74 14.78 -1.70
N ALA A 99 -12.03 13.48 -1.71
CA ALA A 99 -12.55 12.78 -2.89
C ALA A 99 -13.93 13.36 -3.27
N VAL A 100 -14.04 14.01 -4.43
CA VAL A 100 -15.28 14.59 -4.97
C VAL A 100 -16.24 13.50 -5.41
N GLN A 101 -15.74 12.35 -5.84
CA GLN A 101 -16.56 11.22 -6.28
C GLN A 101 -15.91 9.89 -5.84
N PRO A 102 -15.99 9.54 -4.54
CA PRO A 102 -15.35 8.34 -4.03
C PRO A 102 -16.04 7.06 -4.53
N CYS A 103 -15.26 6.02 -4.73
CA CYS A 103 -15.78 4.69 -4.95
C CYS A 103 -16.47 4.18 -3.68
N ARG A 104 -17.73 3.73 -3.80
CA ARG A 104 -18.53 3.19 -2.69
C ARG A 104 -17.91 2.00 -1.94
N ARG A 105 -16.93 1.30 -2.53
CA ARG A 105 -16.28 0.13 -1.93
C ARG A 105 -14.88 0.41 -1.37
N CYS A 106 -14.00 1.03 -2.16
CA CYS A 106 -12.61 1.25 -1.76
C CYS A 106 -12.27 2.73 -1.45
N GLY A 107 -13.17 3.68 -1.71
CA GLY A 107 -12.91 5.10 -1.53
C GLY A 107 -11.85 5.67 -2.48
N TYR A 108 -11.64 5.03 -3.65
CA TYR A 108 -10.82 5.59 -4.72
C TYR A 108 -11.54 6.77 -5.38
N GLU A 109 -10.82 7.84 -5.71
CA GLU A 109 -11.41 9.01 -6.36
C GLU A 109 -11.71 8.72 -7.84
N LEU A 110 -12.98 8.80 -8.23
CA LEU A 110 -13.44 8.52 -9.59
C LEU A 110 -13.64 9.79 -10.42
N HIS A 111 -13.44 10.97 -9.83
CA HIS A 111 -13.55 12.24 -10.52
C HIS A 111 -12.53 12.30 -11.66
N GLY A 112 -12.97 12.76 -12.84
CA GLY A 112 -12.14 12.86 -14.05
C GLY A 112 -12.24 11.64 -14.99
N LEU A 113 -12.98 10.59 -14.62
CA LEU A 113 -13.37 9.57 -15.59
C LEU A 113 -14.57 10.10 -16.41
N GLU A 114 -14.45 10.15 -17.73
CA GLU A 114 -15.52 10.62 -18.63
C GLU A 114 -16.75 9.70 -18.67
N VAL A 115 -16.64 8.51 -18.06
CA VAL A 115 -17.73 7.52 -18.03
C VAL A 115 -18.68 7.85 -16.89
N ALA A 116 -19.95 8.10 -17.20
CA ALA A 116 -20.98 8.45 -16.21
C ALA A 116 -21.18 7.40 -15.09
N ASN A 117 -20.77 6.15 -15.34
CA ASN A 117 -20.89 5.07 -14.37
C ASN A 117 -19.64 4.15 -14.39
N PRO A 118 -18.50 4.63 -13.87
CA PRO A 118 -17.23 3.97 -14.08
C PRO A 118 -17.10 2.70 -13.23
N THR A 119 -16.43 1.70 -13.78
CA THR A 119 -15.89 0.59 -13.00
C THR A 119 -14.64 1.08 -12.27
N CYS A 120 -14.55 0.83 -10.97
CA CYS A 120 -13.39 1.27 -10.21
C CYS A 120 -12.13 0.50 -10.65
N PRO A 121 -11.04 1.18 -11.06
CA PRO A 121 -9.81 0.51 -11.50
C PRO A 121 -9.10 -0.24 -10.36
N GLU A 122 -9.25 0.21 -9.12
CA GLU A 122 -8.62 -0.42 -7.95
C GLU A 122 -9.35 -1.69 -7.53
N CYS A 123 -10.66 -1.61 -7.30
CA CYS A 123 -11.43 -2.71 -6.70
C CYS A 123 -12.27 -3.51 -7.70
N GLY A 124 -12.40 -3.06 -8.95
CA GLY A 124 -13.21 -3.72 -9.98
C GLY A 124 -14.73 -3.61 -9.75
N THR A 125 -15.18 -2.79 -8.79
CA THR A 125 -16.62 -2.63 -8.52
C THR A 125 -17.28 -1.93 -9.70
N ALA A 126 -18.28 -2.56 -10.30
CA ALA A 126 -19.14 -1.92 -11.30
C ALA A 126 -20.03 -0.86 -10.64
N TYR A 127 -20.35 0.19 -11.39
CA TYR A 127 -21.14 1.32 -10.90
C TYR A 127 -20.57 1.89 -9.60
N ALA A 128 -19.29 2.22 -9.65
CA ALA A 128 -18.49 2.50 -8.46
C ALA A 128 -18.82 3.85 -7.81
N ALA A 129 -19.31 4.80 -8.59
CA ALA A 129 -19.62 6.15 -8.13
C ALA A 129 -20.72 6.13 -7.06
N SER A 130 -20.41 6.60 -5.85
CA SER A 130 -21.47 7.04 -4.95
C SER A 130 -22.05 8.34 -5.49
N LYS A 131 -23.38 8.46 -5.54
CA LYS A 131 -24.04 9.74 -5.79
C LYS A 131 -23.69 10.65 -4.61
N VAL A 132 -22.85 11.65 -4.84
CA VAL A 132 -22.60 12.68 -3.82
C VAL A 132 -23.84 13.56 -3.81
N GLU A 133 -24.58 13.54 -2.71
CA GLU A 133 -25.67 14.50 -2.51
C GLU A 133 -25.04 15.89 -2.41
N LEU A 134 -25.38 16.74 -3.37
CA LEU A 134 -25.03 18.15 -3.33
C LEU A 134 -26.07 18.84 -2.45
N ALA A 135 -25.60 19.68 -1.54
CA ALA A 135 -26.44 20.54 -0.73
C ALA A 135 -25.99 21.99 -0.92
N PRO A 136 -26.93 22.96 -0.91
CA PRO A 136 -26.57 24.36 -1.05
C PRO A 136 -25.75 24.83 0.15
N CYS A 137 -24.72 25.62 -0.13
CA CYS A 137 -23.88 26.22 0.89
C CYS A 137 -24.72 27.15 1.77
N ILE A 138 -24.65 27.01 3.10
CA ILE A 138 -25.42 27.82 4.05
C ILE A 138 -25.00 29.31 3.98
N GLY A 139 -23.75 29.60 3.61
CA GLY A 139 -23.23 30.97 3.55
C GLY A 139 -23.49 31.71 2.25
N CYS A 140 -23.31 31.05 1.10
CA CYS A 140 -23.38 31.70 -0.22
C CYS A 140 -24.37 31.06 -1.21
N GLY A 141 -25.01 29.95 -0.85
CA GLY A 141 -25.95 29.23 -1.71
C GLY A 141 -25.32 28.38 -2.82
N GLN A 142 -23.99 28.34 -2.95
CA GLN A 142 -23.32 27.50 -3.95
C GLN A 142 -23.45 26.01 -3.60
N ASP A 143 -23.73 25.15 -4.58
CA ASP A 143 -23.78 23.71 -4.38
C ASP A 143 -22.42 23.16 -3.92
N VAL A 144 -22.43 22.48 -2.77
CA VAL A 144 -21.26 21.83 -2.16
C VAL A 144 -21.59 20.37 -1.80
N PRO A 145 -20.59 19.48 -1.73
CA PRO A 145 -20.80 18.12 -1.22
C PRO A 145 -21.43 18.18 0.18
N ALA A 146 -22.52 17.43 0.40
CA ALA A 146 -23.16 17.37 1.70
C ALA A 146 -22.17 16.87 2.75
N ALA A 147 -21.92 17.68 3.77
CA ALA A 147 -21.01 17.34 4.87
C ALA A 147 -21.76 16.49 5.91
N ALA A 148 -21.09 15.46 6.45
CA ALA A 148 -21.68 14.58 7.45
C ALA A 148 -22.01 15.30 8.78
N ASP A 149 -21.35 16.42 9.05
CA ASP A 149 -21.59 17.27 10.23
C ASP A 149 -22.74 18.28 10.04
N GLY A 150 -23.40 18.25 8.87
CA GLY A 150 -24.49 19.16 8.50
C GLY A 150 -24.04 20.58 8.15
N ARG A 151 -22.75 20.90 8.25
CA ARG A 151 -22.22 22.23 7.92
C ARG A 151 -21.80 22.25 6.46
N ASN A 152 -22.79 22.41 5.59
CA ASN A 152 -22.56 22.59 4.15
C ASN A 152 -21.98 24.00 3.91
N LEU A 153 -20.70 24.21 4.18
CA LEU A 153 -19.99 25.47 3.97
C LEU A 153 -18.95 25.30 2.87
N CYS A 154 -18.95 26.17 1.87
CA CYS A 154 -17.93 26.19 0.83
C CYS A 154 -16.60 26.70 1.37
N LYS A 155 -15.48 26.44 0.66
CA LYS A 155 -14.15 26.91 1.05
C LYS A 155 -14.06 28.43 1.28
N GLY A 156 -14.89 29.22 0.60
CA GLY A 156 -14.94 30.68 0.79
C GLY A 156 -15.76 31.12 2.01
N CYS A 157 -16.74 30.32 2.45
CA CYS A 157 -17.55 30.59 3.64
C CYS A 157 -17.02 29.87 4.90
N LEU A 158 -16.05 28.96 4.75
CA LEU A 158 -15.45 28.27 5.88
C LEU A 158 -14.66 29.30 6.70
N PRO A 159 -14.97 29.51 7.99
CA PRO A 159 -14.17 30.38 8.83
C PRO A 159 -12.73 29.84 8.87
N PRO A 160 -11.70 30.71 8.83
CA PRO A 160 -10.33 30.26 8.96
C PRO A 160 -10.23 29.42 10.24
N ALA A 161 -9.73 28.18 10.11
CA ALA A 161 -9.60 27.27 11.24
C ALA A 161 -8.87 28.01 12.35
N ALA A 162 -9.51 28.15 13.52
CA ALA A 162 -8.91 28.81 14.66
C ALA A 162 -7.56 28.15 14.93
N ALA A 163 -6.48 28.93 14.82
CA ALA A 163 -5.14 28.43 15.10
C ALA A 163 -5.14 27.81 16.50
N PRO A 164 -4.55 26.62 16.70
CA PRO A 164 -4.45 26.03 18.03
C PRO A 164 -3.73 27.03 18.95
N ALA A 165 -4.34 27.35 20.09
CA ALA A 165 -3.73 28.21 21.10
C ALA A 165 -2.40 27.59 21.53
N ALA A 166 -1.31 28.35 21.35
CA ALA A 166 0.06 27.96 21.66
C ALA A 166 0.30 27.87 23.17
#